data_AF-A0A5M8QPV8-F1
#
_entry.id   AF-A0A5M8QPV8-F1
#
_cell.length_a   1.000
_cell.length_b   1.000
_cell.length_c   1.000
_cell.angle_alpha   90.00
_cell.angle_beta   90.00
_cell.angle_gamma   90.00
#
_symmetry.space_group_name_H-M   'P 1'
#
loop_
_entity.id
_entity.type
_entity.pdbx_description
1 polymer ?
#
loop_
_entity_poly.entity_id
_entity_poly.type
_entity_poly.pdbx_seq_one_letter_code
_entity_poly.pdbx_strand_id
1 'polypeptide(L)'
;MQIKLQRFGGLLPVMKEATAEVDWSEQEIHNLLESIIRNENADPGARDATSHYLEVNGHSVPVDLQKIPAPYKKTFEELKENLKFRKG
;
A
#
# COMPACT_ATOMS: atom_id res chain seq x y z
N MET A 1 14.81 -1.10 6.32
CA MET A 1 13.67 -0.15 6.40
C MET A 1 12.38 -0.92 6.61
N GLN A 2 11.38 -0.32 7.28
CA GLN A 2 10.05 -0.94 7.43
C GLN A 2 9.05 -0.27 6.49
N ILE A 3 8.23 -1.09 5.82
CA ILE A 3 7.06 -0.65 5.05
C ILE A 3 5.80 -1.32 5.58
N LYS A 4 4.66 -0.65 5.44
CA LYS A 4 3.36 -1.19 5.83
C LYS A 4 2.32 -1.01 4.73
N LEU A 5 1.72 -2.10 4.30
CA LEU A 5 0.58 -2.07 3.38
C LEU A 5 -0.70 -2.01 4.18
N GLN A 6 -1.52 -1.00 3.93
CA GLN A 6 -2.82 -0.78 4.55
C GLN A 6 -3.92 -0.94 3.49
N ARG A 7 -5.00 -1.61 3.87
CA ARG A 7 -6.19 -1.79 3.04
C ARG A 7 -7.38 -1.23 3.79
N PHE A 8 -8.09 -0.31 3.14
CA PHE A 8 -9.31 0.33 3.63
C PHE A 8 -10.47 0.02 2.69
N GLY A 9 -11.67 -0.11 3.24
CA GLY A 9 -12.90 -0.28 2.46
C GLY A 9 -13.46 -1.69 2.48
N GLY A 10 -14.58 -1.85 1.78
CA GLY A 10 -15.53 -2.96 1.96
C GLY A 10 -16.78 -2.51 2.72
N LEU A 11 -17.72 -3.43 2.94
CA LEU A 11 -19.04 -3.15 3.54
C LEU A 11 -18.97 -2.61 4.99
N LEU A 12 -17.81 -2.74 5.65
CA LEU A 12 -17.55 -2.29 7.00
C LEU A 12 -16.29 -1.40 6.99
N PRO A 13 -16.21 -0.35 7.83
CA PRO A 13 -15.03 0.50 7.95
C PRO A 13 -13.91 -0.23 8.71
N VAL A 14 -13.38 -1.29 8.10
CA VAL A 14 -12.31 -2.12 8.67
C VAL A 14 -10.99 -1.79 7.99
N MET A 15 -9.95 -1.59 8.80
CA MET A 15 -8.58 -1.43 8.34
C MET A 15 -7.85 -2.77 8.50
N LYS A 16 -7.27 -3.25 7.41
CA LYS A 16 -6.31 -4.35 7.45
C LYS A 16 -4.91 -3.82 7.16
N GLU A 17 -3.91 -4.33 7.85
CA GLU A 17 -2.53 -3.96 7.63
C GLU A 17 -1.59 -5.16 7.71
N ALA A 18 -0.45 -5.03 7.03
CA ALA A 18 0.68 -5.94 7.08
C ALA A 18 1.96 -5.11 7.02
N THR A 19 3.00 -5.56 7.72
CA THR A 19 4.31 -4.90 7.73
C THR A 19 5.38 -5.83 7.22
N ALA A 20 6.36 -5.29 6.50
CA ALA A 20 7.55 -6.01 6.06
C ALA A 20 8.80 -5.18 6.33
N GLU A 21 9.89 -5.87 6.69
CA GLU A 21 11.23 -5.30 6.69
C GLU A 21 11.87 -5.53 5.32
N VAL A 22 12.38 -4.46 4.72
CA VAL A 22 12.97 -4.44 3.38
C VAL A 22 14.35 -3.77 3.41
N ASP A 23 15.25 -4.22 2.55
CA ASP A 23 16.61 -3.67 2.41
C ASP A 23 16.70 -2.63 1.28
N TRP A 24 15.58 -1.97 0.96
CA TRP A 24 15.53 -0.98 -0.11
C TRP A 24 16.14 0.35 0.32
N SER A 25 16.87 0.97 -0.59
CA SER A 25 17.37 2.34 -0.42
C SER A 25 16.24 3.38 -0.50
N GLU A 26 16.47 4.57 0.05
CA GLU A 26 15.51 5.67 -0.05
C GLU A 26 15.19 6.05 -1.51
N GLN A 27 16.18 5.93 -2.40
CA GLN A 27 15.99 6.20 -3.82
C GLN A 27 15.12 5.15 -4.51
N GLU A 28 15.26 3.88 -4.15
CA GLU A 28 14.37 2.82 -4.65
C GLU A 28 12.93 3.02 -4.20
N ILE A 29 12.72 3.39 -2.94
CA ILE A 29 11.41 3.74 -2.41
C ILE A 29 10.82 4.91 -3.19
N HIS A 30 11.59 5.97 -3.42
CA HIS A 30 11.13 7.14 -4.16
C HIS A 30 10.66 6.75 -5.57
N ASN A 31 11.51 6.05 -6.33
CA ASN A 31 11.19 5.60 -7.69
C ASN A 31 9.97 4.66 -7.72
N LEU A 32 9.85 3.78 -6.73
CA LEU A 32 8.70 2.90 -6.55
C LEU A 32 7.44 3.72 -6.35
N LEU A 33 7.46 4.67 -5.41
CA LEU A 33 6.32 5.52 -5.08
C LEU A 33 5.88 6.35 -6.28
N GLU A 34 6.80 6.97 -7.02
CA GLU A 34 6.48 7.71 -8.25
C GLU A 34 5.76 6.83 -9.28
N SER A 35 6.09 5.53 -9.34
CA SER A 35 5.47 4.59 -10.27
C SER A 35 4.05 4.15 -9.84
N ILE A 36 3.79 4.06 -8.53
CA ILE A 36 2.57 3.44 -8.00
C ILE A 36 1.60 4.42 -7.33
N ILE A 37 2.00 5.65 -7.03
CA ILE A 37 1.13 6.64 -6.38
C ILE A 37 -0.13 6.86 -7.23
N ARG A 38 -1.27 6.84 -6.55
CA ARG A 38 -2.56 7.17 -7.17
C ARG A 38 -2.82 8.67 -7.05
N ASN A 39 -3.10 9.33 -8.16
CA ASN A 39 -3.66 10.69 -8.12
C ASN A 39 -5.11 10.61 -7.62
N GLU A 40 -5.34 10.99 -6.36
CA GLU A 40 -6.67 10.96 -5.73
C GLU A 40 -7.70 11.90 -6.39
N ASN A 41 -7.26 12.83 -7.26
CA ASN A 41 -8.15 13.70 -8.04
C ASN A 41 -8.96 12.97 -9.13
N ALA A 42 -8.74 11.66 -9.35
CA ALA A 42 -9.24 10.98 -10.55
C ALA A 42 -10.57 10.23 -10.40
N ASP A 43 -11.11 9.97 -9.20
CA ASP A 43 -12.33 9.14 -9.12
C ASP A 43 -13.25 9.40 -7.91
N PRO A 44 -14.30 10.24 -8.06
CA PRO A 44 -15.32 10.44 -7.04
C PRO A 44 -16.23 9.22 -6.81
N GLY A 45 -16.08 8.13 -7.58
CA GLY A 45 -16.81 6.86 -7.42
C GLY A 45 -16.22 5.90 -6.37
N ALA A 46 -15.07 6.22 -5.78
CA ALA A 46 -14.30 5.30 -4.92
C ALA A 46 -14.84 5.11 -3.48
N ARG A 47 -16.06 5.56 -3.15
CA ARG A 47 -16.64 5.37 -1.81
C ARG A 47 -16.83 3.89 -1.42
N ASP A 48 -17.03 3.01 -2.40
CA ASP A 48 -17.16 1.56 -2.20
C ASP A 48 -15.91 0.75 -2.61
N ALA A 49 -14.89 1.42 -3.16
CA ALA A 49 -13.69 0.75 -3.66
C ALA A 49 -12.71 0.46 -2.52
N THR A 50 -12.23 -0.79 -2.46
CA THR A 50 -11.06 -1.13 -1.63
C THR A 50 -9.88 -0.25 -2.05
N SER A 51 -9.39 0.58 -1.12
CA SER A 51 -8.23 1.43 -1.31
C SER A 51 -7.01 0.85 -0.60
N HIS A 52 -5.85 0.93 -1.24
CA HIS A 52 -4.58 0.49 -0.69
C HIS A 52 -3.68 1.70 -0.45
N TYR A 53 -3.01 1.71 0.71
CA TYR A 53 -2.05 2.72 1.08
C TYR A 53 -0.75 2.05 1.48
N LEU A 54 0.37 2.65 1.10
CA LEU A 54 1.69 2.23 1.56
C LEU A 54 2.18 3.27 2.56
N GLU A 55 2.45 2.83 3.78
CA GLU A 55 3.10 3.63 4.81
C GLU A 55 4.61 3.35 4.77
N VAL A 56 5.37 4.42 4.53
CA VAL A 56 6.85 4.41 4.57
C VAL A 56 7.30 5.58 5.43
N ASN A 57 8.21 5.33 6.39
CA ASN A 57 8.71 6.36 7.32
C ASN A 57 7.58 7.14 8.05
N GLY A 58 6.45 6.49 8.35
CA GLY A 58 5.31 7.12 9.01
C GLY A 58 4.39 7.94 8.10
N HIS A 59 4.66 7.98 6.79
CA HIS A 59 3.83 8.65 5.80
C HIS A 59 3.05 7.63 4.97
N SER A 60 1.72 7.65 5.08
CA SER A 60 0.82 6.84 4.25
C SER A 60 0.52 7.54 2.93
N VAL A 61 0.78 6.86 1.81
CA VAL A 61 0.46 7.34 0.47
C VAL A 61 -0.48 6.35 -0.25
N PRO A 62 -1.48 6.83 -0.99
CA PRO A 62 -2.38 5.97 -1.76
C PRO A 62 -1.64 5.35 -2.94
N VAL A 63 -1.75 4.03 -3.11
CA VAL A 63 -0.99 3.28 -4.12
C VAL A 63 -1.88 2.39 -4.98
N ASP A 64 -1.50 2.26 -6.24
CA ASP A 64 -2.07 1.32 -7.20
C ASP A 64 -1.19 0.07 -7.30
N LEU A 65 -1.66 -1.02 -6.68
CA LEU A 65 -0.93 -2.28 -6.65
C LEU A 65 -0.77 -2.93 -8.04
N GLN A 66 -1.52 -2.49 -9.06
CA GLN A 66 -1.37 -2.99 -10.42
C GLN A 66 -0.13 -2.44 -11.11
N LYS A 67 0.39 -1.30 -10.65
CA LYS A 67 1.55 -0.61 -11.22
C LYS A 67 2.88 -1.01 -10.59
N ILE A 68 2.88 -1.97 -9.66
CA ILE A 68 4.08 -2.38 -8.94
C ILE A 68 5.14 -2.92 -9.92
N PRO A 69 6.34 -2.32 -9.96
CA PRO A 69 7.44 -2.83 -10.78
C PRO A 69 7.84 -4.25 -10.38
N ALA A 70 8.29 -5.04 -11.36
CA ALA A 70 8.61 -6.46 -11.17
C ALA A 70 9.53 -6.79 -9.97
N PRO A 71 10.59 -6.01 -9.66
CA PRO A 71 11.48 -6.27 -8.53
C PRO A 71 10.77 -6.30 -7.17
N TYR A 72 9.67 -5.55 -7.02
CA TYR A 72 8.99 -5.37 -5.75
C TYR A 72 7.73 -6.23 -5.62
N LYS A 73 7.26 -6.86 -6.71
CA LYS A 73 5.99 -7.61 -6.74
C LYS A 73 5.89 -8.65 -5.64
N LYS A 74 6.96 -9.44 -5.44
CA LYS A 74 6.98 -10.50 -4.43
C LYS A 74 6.68 -9.97 -3.03
N THR A 75 7.35 -8.89 -2.62
CA THR A 75 7.16 -8.28 -1.30
C THR A 75 5.72 -7.80 -1.12
N PHE A 76 5.11 -7.21 -2.15
CA PHE A 76 3.72 -6.79 -2.09
C PHE A 76 2.72 -7.94 -2.10
N GLU A 77 3.04 -9.05 -2.77
CA GLU A 77 2.24 -10.27 -2.68
C GLU A 77 2.26 -10.84 -1.26
N GLU A 78 3.45 -10.95 -0.65
CA GLU A 78 3.61 -11.39 0.74
C GLU A 78 2.85 -10.46 1.71
N LEU A 79 2.93 -9.14 1.51
CA LEU A 79 2.17 -8.17 2.30
C LEU A 79 0.65 -8.36 2.14
N LYS A 80 0.15 -8.61 0.93
CA LYS A 80 -1.27 -8.85 0.67
C LYS A 80 -1.76 -10.13 1.36
N GLU A 81 -0.98 -11.21 1.30
CA GLU A 81 -1.31 -12.47 1.96
C GLU A 81 -1.33 -12.34 3.49
N ASN A 82 -0.49 -11.45 4.04
CA ASN A 82 -0.38 -11.22 5.47
C ASN A 82 -1.29 -10.11 6.02
N LEU A 83 -2.17 -9.51 5.20
CA LEU A 83 -3.11 -8.48 5.65
C LEU A 83 -4.02 -9.01 6.77
N LYS A 84 -3.85 -8.48 7.98
CA LYS A 84 -4.66 -8.82 9.15
C LYS A 84 -5.43 -7.61 9.62
N PHE A 85 -6.58 -7.85 10.25
CA PHE A 85 -7.33 -6.78 10.89
C PHE A 85 -6.45 -6.10 11.93
N ARG A 86 -6.38 -4.77 11.89
CA ARG A 86 -5.75 -4.01 12.95
C ARG A 86 -6.58 -4.23 14.22
N LYS A 87 -6.03 -4.94 15.20
CA LYS A 87 -6.61 -4.96 16.55
C LYS A 87 -6.33 -3.59 17.15
N GLY A 88 -7.40 -2.83 17.42
CA GLY A 88 -7.32 -1.60 18.19
C GLY A 88 -6.86 -1.86 19.62
#